data_AF-A0A955PJK0-F1
#
_entry.id   AF-A0A955PJK0-F1
#
_cell.length_a   1.000
_cell.length_b   1.000
_cell.length_c   1.000
_cell.angle_alpha   90.00
_cell.angle_beta   90.00
_cell.angle_gamma   90.00
#
_symmetry.space_group_name_H-M   'P 1'
#
loop_
_entity.id
_entity.type
_entity.pdbx_description
1 polymer ?
#
loop_
_entity_poly.entity_id
_entity_poly.type
_entity_poly.pdbx_seq_one_letter_code
_entity_poly.pdbx_strand_id
1 'polypeptide(L)'
;MAVPTISQMTNRVGLSFLLLLFLRASSAGSDIPVEAPNDSVMASTEEIEEVFDWADAVFSDKRPEQNPNGVELEVLRQDYASLSFGESCMETPLTLGDRTFEHGLGTHANSEIKVHLPADAKVFKSFVGIDNNFDTQGKHGSVEFSVEALGKEIFRSPTLRGSDQAFPVTVEIPEGANEILLKVDTTSDGPTCDQADWADAQIILSDGKSVWLDEKQSTFLIDTTAIPISFTYGGISSSELLKKWNRTTESKDSGDRIIRTSRWDDPETGLRLEVVASSFKRYPAVEWIAYFENRGQQDSPILENIQALDVTLRTGNTKRAAILHQIAGDDCSERSYSPIETKFEAGNSIEFVPVAGRSSNGTFPFFNFEYRDQGLIAAIGWSGQWAASLDRPQSGLTRLAAGMEQTHLLLHPGERIRTPRILLMTWKGNRVQSHNRFRRLMLFHYAPKEDGHPVRLPIVSQCFDRYSWTKPEWATEAGQINAARFAHDIGCDTHWLDAAWFKDGFPHGVGNWEAEPKRFPKGLKPVSDACHRMGLKFVLWFEPERVAAGSMIATEHPDFVFGGEKGGLFKLNDPEARRWLTELLSKR
;
A
#
# COMPACT_ATOMS: atom_id res chain seq x y z
N MET A 1 -59.94 26.78 -30.33
CA MET A 1 -61.02 25.83 -29.98
C MET A 1 -60.39 24.61 -29.34
N ALA A 2 -60.88 24.24 -28.15
CA ALA A 2 -60.38 23.13 -27.34
C ALA A 2 -61.01 21.78 -27.74
N VAL A 3 -60.18 20.72 -27.70
CA VAL A 3 -60.34 19.30 -27.26
C VAL A 3 -61.71 18.59 -27.41
N PRO A 4 -61.76 17.30 -27.85
CA PRO A 4 -61.90 16.14 -26.92
C PRO A 4 -60.99 14.93 -27.29
N THR A 5 -60.16 14.39 -26.39
CA THR A 5 -60.33 13.31 -25.37
C THR A 5 -60.60 11.87 -25.84
N ILE A 6 -59.75 10.98 -25.32
CA ILE A 6 -59.70 9.51 -25.45
C ILE A 6 -60.72 8.87 -24.49
N SER A 7 -61.49 7.90 -24.99
CA SER A 7 -62.12 6.86 -24.16
C SER A 7 -62.45 5.60 -24.97
N GLN A 8 -61.92 4.47 -24.48
CA GLN A 8 -62.42 3.08 -24.56
C GLN A 8 -62.58 2.37 -25.92
N MET A 9 -61.76 1.32 -26.12
CA MET A 9 -62.16 -0.08 -26.36
C MET A 9 -60.88 -0.92 -26.62
N THR A 10 -60.31 -1.59 -25.61
CA THR A 10 -60.47 -3.02 -25.27
C THR A 10 -60.37 -4.04 -26.42
N ASN A 11 -59.53 -5.04 -26.16
CA ASN A 11 -59.54 -6.43 -26.65
C ASN A 11 -58.94 -6.76 -28.03
N ARG A 12 -57.67 -7.19 -28.02
CA ARG A 12 -57.23 -8.59 -28.34
C ARG A 12 -55.76 -8.62 -28.77
N VAL A 13 -54.82 -8.61 -27.82
CA VAL A 13 -53.52 -9.29 -27.95
C VAL A 13 -53.04 -9.69 -26.54
N GLY A 14 -53.85 -10.49 -25.85
CA GLY A 14 -53.41 -11.21 -24.66
C GLY A 14 -52.98 -12.61 -25.08
N LEU A 15 -51.96 -13.14 -24.40
CA LEU A 15 -51.52 -14.55 -24.47
C LEU A 15 -50.43 -14.93 -25.50
N SER A 16 -49.39 -14.12 -25.72
CA SER A 16 -48.12 -14.63 -26.31
C SER A 16 -46.84 -13.90 -25.88
N PHE A 17 -46.89 -12.84 -25.07
CA PHE A 17 -45.71 -12.08 -24.65
C PHE A 17 -45.36 -12.17 -23.15
N LEU A 18 -46.11 -12.97 -22.37
CA LEU A 18 -45.89 -13.11 -20.92
C LEU A 18 -45.24 -14.45 -20.50
N LEU A 19 -44.76 -15.25 -21.45
CA LEU A 19 -44.21 -16.58 -21.20
C LEU A 19 -42.69 -16.69 -21.42
N LEU A 20 -41.98 -15.56 -21.44
CA LEU A 20 -40.51 -15.50 -21.56
C LEU A 20 -39.81 -14.84 -20.37
N LEU A 21 -40.54 -14.48 -19.30
CA LEU A 21 -39.98 -13.88 -18.08
C LEU A 21 -40.06 -14.79 -16.84
N PHE A 22 -40.54 -16.03 -16.99
CA PHE A 22 -40.58 -17.03 -15.91
C PHE A 22 -39.91 -18.35 -16.29
N LEU A 23 -38.91 -18.28 -17.17
CA LEU A 23 -37.96 -19.38 -17.37
C LEU A 23 -36.83 -19.22 -16.34
N ARG A 24 -37.07 -19.79 -15.15
CA ARG A 24 -36.05 -20.31 -14.23
C ARG A 24 -34.77 -19.45 -14.13
N ALA A 25 -34.78 -18.46 -13.22
CA ALA A 25 -33.60 -18.20 -12.41
C ALA A 25 -33.41 -19.36 -11.40
N SER A 26 -33.20 -20.56 -11.94
CA SER A 26 -32.84 -21.76 -11.19
C SER A 26 -31.66 -22.41 -11.91
N SER A 27 -30.60 -21.63 -12.03
CA SER A 27 -29.21 -22.06 -11.96
C SER A 27 -28.49 -20.86 -11.35
N ALA A 28 -28.32 -20.87 -10.03
CA ALA A 28 -27.59 -19.84 -9.30
C ALA A 28 -26.11 -19.89 -9.72
N GLY A 29 -25.79 -19.34 -10.88
CA GLY A 29 -24.44 -18.97 -11.26
C GLY A 29 -24.21 -17.53 -10.81
N SER A 30 -23.07 -17.27 -10.17
CA SER A 30 -22.69 -15.92 -9.78
C SER A 30 -22.52 -15.02 -11.02
N ASP A 31 -23.17 -13.87 -11.02
CA ASP A 31 -23.05 -12.81 -12.03
C ASP A 31 -21.63 -12.17 -12.00
N ILE A 32 -20.95 -12.31 -10.86
CA ILE A 32 -19.54 -11.95 -10.68
C ILE A 32 -18.69 -13.15 -11.12
N PRO A 33 -17.73 -13.00 -12.05
CA PRO A 33 -16.88 -14.11 -12.47
C PRO A 33 -15.98 -14.65 -11.33
N VAL A 34 -15.37 -15.82 -11.51
CA VAL A 34 -14.39 -16.40 -10.56
C VAL A 34 -13.12 -15.56 -10.49
N GLU A 35 -12.74 -14.96 -11.61
CA GLU A 35 -11.54 -14.15 -11.77
C GLU A 35 -11.85 -12.80 -12.43
N ALA A 36 -10.96 -11.83 -12.22
CA ALA A 36 -11.03 -10.56 -12.89
C ALA A 36 -11.02 -10.71 -14.43
N PRO A 37 -11.86 -9.98 -15.17
CA PRO A 37 -11.77 -9.90 -16.62
C PRO A 37 -10.37 -9.44 -17.07
N ASN A 38 -9.86 -10.03 -18.14
CA ASN A 38 -8.62 -9.58 -18.77
C ASN A 38 -8.95 -8.57 -19.88
N ASP A 39 -8.98 -7.28 -19.51
CA ASP A 39 -9.35 -6.17 -20.39
C ASP A 39 -8.42 -4.96 -20.15
N SER A 40 -8.75 -3.81 -20.74
CA SER A 40 -7.94 -2.60 -20.68
C SER A 40 -7.71 -2.02 -19.28
N VAL A 41 -8.37 -2.51 -18.22
CA VAL A 41 -8.09 -2.07 -16.84
C VAL A 41 -6.85 -2.78 -16.26
N MET A 42 -6.52 -3.96 -16.76
CA MET A 42 -5.37 -4.72 -16.28
C MET A 42 -4.05 -4.03 -16.66
N ALA A 43 -2.99 -4.32 -15.91
CA ALA A 43 -1.68 -3.73 -16.16
C ALA A 43 -1.02 -4.31 -17.40
N SER A 44 -0.13 -3.52 -18.00
CA SER A 44 0.76 -4.03 -19.04
C SER A 44 1.76 -5.04 -18.45
N THR A 45 2.46 -5.77 -19.32
CA THR A 45 3.48 -6.72 -18.85
C THR A 45 4.65 -5.98 -18.22
N GLU A 46 5.02 -4.83 -18.78
CA GLU A 46 6.08 -3.95 -18.31
C GLU A 46 5.78 -3.40 -16.89
N GLU A 47 4.55 -2.93 -16.63
CA GLU A 47 4.15 -2.49 -15.28
C GLU A 47 4.28 -3.61 -14.24
N ILE A 48 4.02 -4.87 -14.63
CA ILE A 48 4.11 -6.04 -13.73
C ILE A 48 5.57 -6.44 -13.52
N GLU A 49 6.38 -6.44 -14.59
CA GLU A 49 7.81 -6.75 -14.57
C GLU A 49 8.58 -5.77 -13.69
N GLU A 50 8.30 -4.46 -13.76
CA GLU A 50 8.93 -3.45 -12.88
C GLU A 50 8.74 -3.77 -11.38
N VAL A 51 7.54 -4.23 -11.00
CA VAL A 51 7.25 -4.63 -9.62
C VAL A 51 7.93 -5.94 -9.25
N PHE A 52 8.08 -6.86 -10.20
CA PHE A 52 8.82 -8.11 -9.98
C PHE A 52 10.31 -7.86 -9.80
N ASP A 53 10.91 -7.01 -10.63
CA ASP A 53 12.31 -6.62 -10.54
C ASP A 53 12.60 -5.91 -9.21
N TRP A 54 11.74 -4.97 -8.80
CA TRP A 54 11.84 -4.34 -7.50
C TRP A 54 11.72 -5.37 -6.36
N ALA A 55 10.72 -6.27 -6.42
CA ALA A 55 10.51 -7.28 -5.40
C ALA A 55 11.65 -8.30 -5.32
N ASP A 56 12.26 -8.68 -6.45
CA ASP A 56 13.46 -9.52 -6.50
C ASP A 56 14.64 -8.81 -5.84
N ALA A 57 14.88 -7.54 -6.19
CA ALA A 57 15.96 -6.74 -5.63
C ALA A 57 15.90 -6.62 -4.10
N VAL A 58 14.70 -6.42 -3.53
CA VAL A 58 14.56 -6.15 -2.08
C VAL A 58 14.26 -7.40 -1.23
N PHE A 59 13.55 -8.41 -1.78
CA PHE A 59 13.12 -9.60 -1.02
C PHE A 59 13.84 -10.89 -1.41
N SER A 60 14.81 -10.85 -2.31
CA SER A 60 15.57 -12.04 -2.70
C SER A 60 17.07 -11.75 -2.85
N ASP A 61 17.85 -12.79 -3.12
CA ASP A 61 19.24 -12.66 -3.57
C ASP A 61 19.34 -12.62 -5.10
N LYS A 62 18.20 -12.74 -5.82
CA LYS A 62 18.17 -12.46 -7.24
C LYS A 62 18.33 -10.96 -7.39
N ARG A 63 19.49 -10.57 -7.91
CA ARG A 63 19.59 -9.29 -8.59
C ARG A 63 18.74 -9.43 -9.87
N PRO A 64 17.97 -8.39 -10.27
CA PRO A 64 17.44 -8.31 -11.62
C PRO A 64 18.57 -8.71 -12.59
N GLU A 65 18.28 -9.45 -13.66
CA GLU A 65 19.32 -9.96 -14.58
C GLU A 65 20.38 -8.88 -14.77
N GLN A 66 21.61 -9.16 -14.29
CA GLN A 66 22.72 -8.21 -14.35
C GLN A 66 22.75 -7.69 -15.77
N ASN A 67 22.55 -6.38 -15.93
CA ASN A 67 22.42 -5.74 -17.22
C ASN A 67 23.65 -6.11 -18.06
N PRO A 68 23.58 -7.10 -18.98
CA PRO A 68 24.80 -7.66 -19.57
C PRO A 68 25.51 -6.62 -20.44
N ASN A 69 24.77 -5.56 -20.79
CA ASN A 69 25.14 -4.52 -21.72
C ASN A 69 24.99 -3.10 -21.13
N GLY A 70 24.78 -2.94 -19.82
CA GLY A 70 24.62 -1.60 -19.23
C GLY A 70 25.35 -1.46 -17.91
N VAL A 71 25.46 -0.22 -17.44
CA VAL A 71 26.40 0.17 -16.39
C VAL A 71 25.69 0.31 -15.05
N GLU A 72 26.21 -0.32 -14.00
CA GLU A 72 25.68 -0.16 -12.64
C GLU A 72 26.21 1.15 -12.05
N LEU A 73 25.30 1.93 -11.44
CA LEU A 73 25.59 3.22 -10.83
C LEU A 73 25.31 3.18 -9.33
N GLU A 74 26.23 3.71 -8.53
CA GLU A 74 26.07 3.90 -7.09
C GLU A 74 26.24 5.39 -6.76
N VAL A 75 25.20 6.03 -6.22
CA VAL A 75 25.27 7.42 -5.76
C VAL A 75 25.91 7.43 -4.37
N LEU A 76 27.18 7.84 -4.28
CA LEU A 76 27.91 7.94 -3.01
C LEU A 76 27.55 9.21 -2.26
N ARG A 77 27.31 10.30 -2.99
CA ARG A 77 26.92 11.59 -2.45
C ARG A 77 26.10 12.37 -3.47
N GLN A 78 25.05 13.02 -3.00
CA GLN A 78 24.37 14.09 -3.72
C GLN A 78 23.62 14.95 -2.71
N ASP A 79 24.10 16.17 -2.51
CA ASP A 79 23.54 17.05 -1.46
C ASP A 79 22.21 17.69 -1.89
N TYR A 80 22.04 17.92 -3.19
CA TYR A 80 20.85 18.55 -3.77
C TYR A 80 20.15 17.68 -4.82
N ALA A 81 18.82 17.60 -4.73
CA ALA A 81 17.95 16.82 -5.60
C ALA A 81 18.28 15.31 -5.61
N SER A 82 17.98 14.60 -6.70
CA SER A 82 18.36 13.19 -6.88
C SER A 82 18.88 12.97 -8.30
N LEU A 83 19.78 12.00 -8.46
CA LEU A 83 20.31 11.63 -9.76
C LEU A 83 19.17 11.26 -10.70
N SER A 84 19.17 11.85 -11.89
CA SER A 84 18.17 11.65 -12.94
C SER A 84 18.81 11.06 -14.19
N PHE A 85 18.02 10.33 -14.97
CA PHE A 85 18.49 9.53 -16.11
C PHE A 85 17.79 10.02 -17.39
N GLY A 86 18.55 10.48 -18.38
CA GLY A 86 18.01 11.06 -19.63
C GLY A 86 17.31 12.42 -19.45
N GLU A 87 17.39 13.01 -18.25
CA GLU A 87 16.83 14.32 -17.91
C GLU A 87 17.67 14.94 -16.79
N SER A 88 17.60 16.27 -16.64
CA SER A 88 18.32 16.97 -15.58
C SER A 88 17.71 16.70 -14.21
N CYS A 89 18.43 17.01 -13.12
CA CYS A 89 17.91 16.84 -11.76
C CYS A 89 16.68 17.72 -11.44
N MET A 90 16.31 18.63 -12.36
CA MET A 90 15.11 19.47 -12.32
C MET A 90 13.97 18.94 -13.19
N GLU A 91 14.11 17.73 -13.75
CA GLU A 91 13.13 17.06 -14.61
C GLU A 91 12.82 17.86 -15.89
N THR A 92 13.87 18.43 -16.46
CA THR A 92 13.87 19.08 -17.78
C THR A 92 14.83 18.36 -18.71
N PRO A 93 14.73 18.53 -20.04
CA PRO A 93 15.70 17.96 -20.97
C PRO A 93 17.13 18.42 -20.65
N LEU A 94 18.09 17.50 -20.70
CA LEU A 94 19.52 17.78 -20.51
C LEU A 94 19.97 18.81 -21.55
N THR A 95 20.25 20.06 -21.14
CA THR A 95 20.56 21.13 -22.09
C THR A 95 21.80 21.89 -21.64
N LEU A 96 22.87 21.84 -22.44
CA LEU A 96 24.11 22.55 -22.15
C LEU A 96 24.34 23.63 -23.21
N GLY A 97 24.34 24.90 -22.79
CA GLY A 97 24.36 26.03 -23.72
C GLY A 97 23.11 26.06 -24.61
N ASP A 98 23.31 25.91 -25.92
CA ASP A 98 22.22 25.84 -26.92
C ASP A 98 21.89 24.41 -27.40
N ARG A 99 22.60 23.40 -26.88
CA ARG A 99 22.46 22.00 -27.31
C ARG A 99 21.69 21.18 -26.27
N THR A 100 20.65 20.50 -26.73
CA THR A 100 19.89 19.51 -25.94
C THR A 100 20.37 18.10 -26.27
N PHE A 101 20.36 17.23 -25.27
CA PHE A 101 20.84 15.85 -25.32
C PHE A 101 19.74 14.87 -24.93
N GLU A 102 19.74 13.70 -25.56
CA GLU A 102 18.78 12.62 -25.26
C GLU A 102 19.28 11.71 -24.14
N HIS A 103 20.60 11.55 -24.04
CA HIS A 103 21.25 10.66 -23.08
C HIS A 103 22.04 11.43 -22.04
N GLY A 104 22.14 10.87 -20.83
CA GLY A 104 23.07 11.33 -19.81
C GLY A 104 22.52 11.33 -18.39
N LEU A 105 23.32 11.86 -17.47
CA LEU A 105 22.99 11.92 -16.05
C LEU A 105 22.77 13.37 -15.60
N GLY A 106 21.59 13.65 -15.06
CA GLY A 106 21.26 14.93 -14.43
C GLY A 106 21.59 14.92 -12.94
N THR A 107 22.47 15.81 -12.50
CA THR A 107 22.92 15.91 -11.10
C THR A 107 22.98 17.37 -10.64
N HIS A 108 23.54 17.59 -9.46
CA HIS A 108 23.87 18.89 -8.91
C HIS A 108 25.30 18.88 -8.35
N ALA A 109 25.92 20.04 -8.16
CA ALA A 109 27.19 20.14 -7.44
C ALA A 109 27.14 19.55 -6.02
N ASN A 110 28.32 19.17 -5.52
CA ASN A 110 28.52 18.27 -4.40
C ASN A 110 27.89 16.89 -4.65
N SER A 111 28.22 16.31 -5.79
CA SER A 111 27.84 14.93 -6.13
C SER A 111 29.04 14.05 -6.42
N GLU A 112 28.91 12.78 -6.04
CA GLU A 112 29.86 11.71 -6.29
C GLU A 112 29.08 10.46 -6.74
N ILE A 113 29.26 10.09 -8.00
CA ILE A 113 28.57 8.96 -8.63
C ILE A 113 29.63 7.94 -9.02
N LYS A 114 29.57 6.76 -8.42
CA LYS A 114 30.41 5.64 -8.80
C LYS A 114 29.77 4.90 -9.97
N VAL A 115 30.59 4.63 -10.97
CA VAL A 115 30.24 3.93 -12.18
C VAL A 115 31.00 2.61 -12.19
N HIS A 116 30.30 1.49 -12.08
CA HIS A 116 30.92 0.16 -12.15
C HIS A 116 31.19 -0.22 -13.61
N LEU A 117 32.47 -0.35 -13.96
CA LEU A 117 32.87 -0.51 -15.35
C LEU A 117 32.65 -1.95 -15.86
N PRO A 118 32.18 -2.11 -17.11
CA PRO A 118 32.31 -3.36 -17.85
C PRO A 118 33.77 -3.80 -17.93
N ALA A 119 34.02 -5.11 -17.95
CA ALA A 119 35.37 -5.68 -17.91
C ALA A 119 36.29 -5.21 -19.07
N ASP A 120 35.71 -4.81 -20.20
CA ASP A 120 36.43 -4.38 -21.40
C ASP A 120 36.28 -2.88 -21.70
N ALA A 121 35.89 -2.08 -20.70
CA ALA A 121 35.83 -0.64 -20.79
C ALA A 121 37.19 -0.01 -21.15
N LYS A 122 37.19 0.96 -22.08
CA LYS A 122 38.41 1.64 -22.56
C LYS A 122 38.39 3.14 -22.40
N VAL A 123 37.27 3.79 -22.69
CA VAL A 123 37.19 5.26 -22.69
C VAL A 123 35.87 5.69 -22.09
N PHE A 124 35.91 6.66 -21.19
CA PHE A 124 34.73 7.41 -20.77
C PHE A 124 34.60 8.69 -21.61
N LYS A 125 33.39 8.95 -22.15
CA LYS A 125 33.07 10.17 -22.89
C LYS A 125 31.81 10.81 -22.34
N SER A 126 31.78 12.14 -22.31
CA SER A 126 30.62 12.94 -21.95
C SER A 126 30.78 14.35 -22.52
N PHE A 127 29.68 15.07 -22.64
CA PHE A 127 29.67 16.52 -22.54
C PHE A 127 29.28 16.91 -21.11
N VAL A 128 29.88 17.95 -20.56
CA VAL A 128 29.60 18.42 -19.20
C VAL A 128 29.35 19.91 -19.16
N GLY A 129 28.55 20.35 -18.21
CA GLY A 129 28.23 21.76 -17.99
C GLY A 129 27.07 21.97 -17.02
N ILE A 130 26.72 23.23 -16.80
CA ILE A 130 25.50 23.60 -16.07
C ILE A 130 24.29 23.39 -16.98
N ASP A 131 23.26 22.71 -16.47
CA ASP A 131 22.00 22.51 -17.17
C ASP A 131 21.30 23.84 -17.43
N ASN A 132 20.75 24.04 -18.62
CA ASN A 132 19.98 25.21 -19.03
C ASN A 132 18.48 24.93 -18.86
N ASN A 133 17.99 25.28 -17.67
CA ASN A 133 16.60 25.07 -17.27
C ASN A 133 15.96 26.38 -16.80
N PHE A 134 14.73 26.29 -16.28
CA PHE A 134 13.97 27.45 -15.82
C PHE A 134 14.61 28.19 -14.62
N ASP A 135 15.47 27.52 -13.84
CA ASP A 135 16.12 28.05 -12.64
C ASP A 135 17.50 28.65 -12.98
N THR A 136 18.32 27.96 -13.78
CA THR A 136 19.64 28.44 -14.21
C THR A 136 19.57 29.49 -15.32
N GLN A 137 18.54 29.41 -16.17
CA GLN A 137 18.30 30.27 -17.33
C GLN A 137 19.49 30.36 -18.31
N GLY A 138 20.37 29.35 -18.30
CA GLY A 138 21.61 29.35 -19.09
C GLY A 138 22.55 30.52 -18.75
N LYS A 139 22.53 30.98 -17.49
CA LYS A 139 23.28 32.17 -17.03
C LYS A 139 23.87 32.01 -15.64
N HIS A 140 23.19 31.29 -14.75
CA HIS A 140 23.57 31.15 -13.35
C HIS A 140 24.26 29.81 -13.10
N GLY A 141 24.94 29.70 -11.96
CA GLY A 141 25.69 28.51 -11.56
C GLY A 141 27.13 28.49 -12.03
N SER A 142 27.98 27.83 -11.24
CA SER A 142 29.32 27.46 -11.67
C SER A 142 29.83 26.20 -10.96
N VAL A 143 30.46 25.31 -11.73
CA VAL A 143 30.91 23.99 -11.25
C VAL A 143 32.24 23.58 -11.86
N GLU A 144 32.88 22.62 -11.20
CA GLU A 144 34.02 21.88 -11.74
C GLU A 144 33.69 20.39 -11.77
N PHE A 145 33.95 19.76 -12.92
CA PHE A 145 33.77 18.32 -13.10
C PHE A 145 35.12 17.63 -12.94
N SER A 146 35.13 16.49 -12.26
CA SER A 146 36.30 15.61 -12.22
C SER A 146 35.94 14.15 -12.38
N VAL A 147 36.91 13.38 -12.90
CA VAL A 147 36.82 11.92 -13.01
C VAL A 147 38.00 11.33 -12.25
N GLU A 148 37.71 10.39 -11.35
CA GLU A 148 38.72 9.62 -10.63
C GLU A 148 38.67 8.13 -11.01
N ALA A 149 39.84 7.50 -11.09
CA ALA A 149 39.97 6.05 -11.20
C ALA A 149 41.16 5.58 -10.35
N LEU A 150 41.06 4.40 -9.76
CA LEU A 150 42.12 3.84 -8.89
C LEU A 150 42.56 4.80 -7.76
N GLY A 151 41.60 5.58 -7.23
CA GLY A 151 41.83 6.58 -6.18
C GLY A 151 42.64 7.81 -6.62
N LYS A 152 42.74 8.09 -7.92
CA LYS A 152 43.43 9.27 -8.46
C LYS A 152 42.55 10.00 -9.44
N GLU A 153 42.61 11.33 -9.39
CA GLU A 153 42.03 12.18 -10.42
C GLU A 153 42.76 11.97 -11.75
N ILE A 154 41.99 11.65 -12.79
CA ILE A 154 42.46 11.45 -14.16
C ILE A 154 41.92 12.51 -15.12
N PHE A 155 40.97 13.33 -14.67
CA PHE A 155 40.46 14.48 -15.41
C PHE A 155 39.88 15.53 -14.45
N ARG A 156 40.04 16.81 -14.81
CA ARG A 156 39.34 17.95 -14.21
C ARG A 156 39.03 18.99 -15.27
N SER A 157 37.81 19.51 -15.29
CA SER A 157 37.41 20.61 -16.18
C SER A 157 37.95 21.95 -15.67
N PRO A 158 38.01 23.00 -16.51
CA PRO A 158 37.99 24.37 -15.98
C PRO A 158 36.67 24.62 -15.23
N THR A 159 36.58 25.74 -14.51
CA THR A 159 35.30 26.22 -14.00
C THR A 159 34.34 26.49 -15.17
N LEU A 160 33.23 25.77 -15.20
CA LEU A 160 32.16 25.94 -16.18
C LEU A 160 31.02 26.76 -15.56
N ARG A 161 30.42 27.64 -16.34
CA ARG A 161 29.33 28.54 -15.93
C ARG A 161 28.07 28.29 -16.73
N GLY A 162 26.92 28.72 -16.22
CA GLY A 162 25.62 28.61 -16.90
C GLY A 162 25.59 29.09 -18.35
N SER A 163 26.42 30.07 -18.71
CA SER A 163 26.50 30.63 -20.06
C SER A 163 27.41 29.88 -21.04
N ASP A 164 28.18 28.91 -20.54
CA ASP A 164 29.16 28.19 -21.35
C ASP A 164 28.47 27.15 -22.24
N GLN A 165 29.14 26.83 -23.36
CA GLN A 165 28.73 25.74 -24.23
C GLN A 165 29.15 24.40 -23.64
N ALA A 166 28.51 23.32 -24.09
CA ALA A 166 28.82 21.96 -23.68
C ALA A 166 30.33 21.65 -23.77
N PHE A 167 30.97 21.31 -22.65
CA PHE A 167 32.41 21.03 -22.59
C PHE A 167 32.68 19.54 -22.84
N PRO A 168 33.48 19.16 -23.86
CA PRO A 168 33.73 17.76 -24.17
C PRO A 168 34.73 17.15 -23.17
N VAL A 169 34.40 15.95 -22.69
CA VAL A 169 35.23 15.12 -21.81
C VAL A 169 35.54 13.81 -22.53
N THR A 170 36.81 13.43 -22.57
CA THR A 170 37.26 12.13 -23.07
C THR A 170 38.43 11.67 -22.22
N VAL A 171 38.25 10.56 -21.53
CA VAL A 171 39.19 10.04 -20.55
C VAL A 171 39.48 8.58 -20.84
N GLU A 172 40.75 8.24 -21.00
CA GLU A 172 41.17 6.84 -21.09
C GLU A 172 41.06 6.18 -19.72
N ILE A 173 40.39 5.03 -19.66
CA ILE A 173 40.21 4.27 -18.43
C ILE A 173 41.51 3.50 -18.17
N PRO A 174 42.18 3.73 -17.01
CA PRO A 174 43.42 3.02 -16.69
C PRO A 174 43.23 1.50 -16.64
N GLU A 175 44.23 0.75 -17.08
CA GLU A 175 44.21 -0.71 -17.00
C GLU A 175 44.04 -1.17 -15.54
N GLY A 176 43.15 -2.13 -15.32
CA GLY A 176 42.81 -2.65 -14.00
C GLY A 176 41.75 -1.84 -13.23
N ALA A 177 41.26 -0.72 -13.77
CA ALA A 177 40.11 -0.02 -13.19
C ALA A 177 38.82 -0.82 -13.45
N ASN A 178 38.08 -1.11 -12.38
CA ASN A 178 36.75 -1.72 -12.40
C ASN A 178 35.64 -0.71 -12.05
N GLU A 179 36.01 0.52 -11.71
CA GLU A 179 35.11 1.63 -11.42
C GLU A 179 35.76 2.98 -11.75
N ILE A 180 34.94 3.98 -12.03
CA ILE A 180 35.30 5.40 -12.02
C ILE A 180 34.36 6.18 -11.10
N LEU A 181 34.84 7.28 -10.54
CA LEU A 181 34.01 8.25 -9.82
C LEU A 181 33.82 9.49 -10.69
N LEU A 182 32.56 9.84 -10.92
CA LEU A 182 32.14 11.09 -11.54
C LEU A 182 31.80 12.08 -10.44
N LYS A 183 32.50 13.22 -10.39
CA LYS A 183 32.32 14.23 -9.35
C LYS A 183 31.97 15.58 -9.93
N VAL A 184 31.06 16.28 -9.26
CA VAL A 184 30.75 17.69 -9.54
C VAL A 184 30.97 18.48 -8.26
N ASP A 185 31.96 19.36 -8.27
CA ASP A 185 32.34 20.20 -7.14
C ASP A 185 31.78 21.62 -7.32
N THR A 186 31.37 22.25 -6.21
CA THR A 186 30.99 23.68 -6.19
C THR A 186 32.22 24.56 -6.34
N THR A 187 32.05 25.76 -6.90
CA THR A 187 33.11 26.78 -6.84
C THR A 187 32.99 27.66 -5.59
N SER A 188 33.81 28.71 -5.50
CA SER A 188 33.82 29.65 -4.38
C SER A 188 32.50 30.42 -4.16
N ASP A 189 31.60 30.45 -5.15
CA ASP A 189 30.28 31.09 -5.03
C ASP A 189 29.20 30.17 -4.41
N GLY A 190 29.55 28.91 -4.14
CA GLY A 190 28.68 27.93 -3.48
C GLY A 190 27.64 27.30 -4.43
N PRO A 191 26.80 26.38 -3.92
CA PRO A 191 25.99 25.47 -4.73
C PRO A 191 24.76 26.09 -5.42
N THR A 192 24.69 27.42 -5.56
CA THR A 192 23.43 28.05 -6.02
C THR A 192 23.32 28.01 -7.54
N CYS A 193 22.23 27.40 -8.05
CA CYS A 193 21.99 27.18 -9.48
C CYS A 193 23.04 26.25 -10.12
N ASP A 194 23.62 25.32 -9.35
CA ASP A 194 24.65 24.39 -9.82
C ASP A 194 24.04 23.05 -10.28
N GLN A 195 22.88 23.11 -10.94
CA GLN A 195 22.33 21.95 -11.65
C GLN A 195 23.27 21.60 -12.80
N ALA A 196 23.79 20.37 -12.83
CA ALA A 196 24.92 19.99 -13.65
C ALA A 196 24.64 18.67 -14.35
N ASP A 197 25.04 18.57 -15.63
CA ASP A 197 24.76 17.38 -16.43
C ASP A 197 26.05 16.70 -16.91
N TRP A 198 26.05 15.37 -16.84
CA TRP A 198 26.93 14.50 -17.63
C TRP A 198 26.16 14.04 -18.87
N ALA A 199 26.02 14.94 -19.84
CA ALA A 199 25.27 14.72 -21.08
C ALA A 199 26.02 13.80 -22.05
N ASP A 200 25.31 12.92 -22.76
CA ASP A 200 25.89 11.87 -23.62
C ASP A 200 26.96 11.00 -22.89
N ALA A 201 26.82 10.84 -21.57
CA ALA A 201 27.75 10.07 -20.75
C ALA A 201 27.74 8.60 -21.15
N GLN A 202 28.89 8.09 -21.59
CA GLN A 202 29.03 6.76 -22.14
C GLN A 202 30.40 6.13 -21.89
N ILE A 203 30.42 4.80 -21.82
CA ILE A 203 31.62 3.98 -21.82
C ILE A 203 31.81 3.37 -23.21
N ILE A 204 32.98 3.59 -23.80
CA ILE A 204 33.39 2.94 -25.04
C ILE A 204 34.15 1.66 -24.68
N LEU A 205 33.67 0.54 -25.19
CA LEU A 205 34.22 -0.79 -24.99
C LEU A 205 35.38 -1.06 -25.95
N SER A 206 36.10 -2.16 -25.70
CA SER A 206 37.25 -2.59 -26.51
C SER A 206 36.91 -2.88 -27.97
N ASP A 207 35.66 -3.24 -28.27
CA ASP A 207 35.14 -3.49 -29.61
C ASP A 207 34.59 -2.22 -30.29
N GLY A 208 34.67 -1.07 -29.61
CA GLY A 208 34.20 0.22 -30.09
C GLY A 208 32.72 0.51 -29.86
N LYS A 209 31.96 -0.40 -29.25
CA LYS A 209 30.56 -0.12 -28.87
C LYS A 209 30.49 0.88 -27.73
N SER A 210 29.45 1.71 -27.75
CA SER A 210 29.10 2.62 -26.67
C SER A 210 28.05 2.00 -25.77
N VAL A 211 28.20 2.23 -24.47
CA VAL A 211 27.18 1.94 -23.45
C VAL A 211 26.87 3.24 -22.74
N TRP A 212 25.62 3.71 -22.82
CA TRP A 212 25.19 4.94 -22.16
C TRP A 212 24.96 4.69 -20.66
N LEU A 213 25.28 5.67 -19.82
CA LEU A 213 25.15 5.50 -18.37
C LEU A 213 23.69 5.52 -17.88
N ASP A 214 22.79 6.17 -18.62
CA ASP A 214 21.36 6.26 -18.32
C ASP A 214 20.53 5.11 -18.92
N GLU A 215 21.10 4.35 -19.84
CA GLU A 215 20.42 3.24 -20.48
C GLU A 215 20.08 2.13 -19.48
N LYS A 216 18.80 1.74 -19.46
CA LYS A 216 18.23 0.70 -18.59
C LYS A 216 18.38 0.98 -17.09
N GLN A 217 18.55 2.24 -16.71
CA GLN A 217 18.39 2.65 -15.32
C GLN A 217 16.91 2.60 -14.94
N SER A 218 16.61 2.09 -13.75
CA SER A 218 15.23 2.03 -13.28
C SER A 218 14.73 3.42 -12.90
N THR A 219 13.65 3.86 -13.53
CA THR A 219 12.88 5.05 -13.17
C THR A 219 11.67 4.70 -12.28
N PHE A 220 11.66 3.49 -11.72
CA PHE A 220 10.63 3.02 -10.82
C PHE A 220 10.54 3.92 -9.59
N LEU A 221 9.32 4.31 -9.23
CA LEU A 221 9.08 5.30 -8.18
C LEU A 221 9.64 4.88 -6.82
N ILE A 222 9.58 3.59 -6.48
CA ILE A 222 10.08 3.06 -5.22
C ILE A 222 11.54 2.69 -5.41
N ASP A 223 12.40 3.26 -4.58
CA ASP A 223 13.83 2.96 -4.62
C ASP A 223 14.14 1.53 -4.13
N THR A 224 15.30 1.00 -4.51
CA THR A 224 15.70 -0.41 -4.32
C THR A 224 16.74 -0.61 -3.21
N THR A 225 17.01 0.42 -2.41
CA THR A 225 18.19 0.45 -1.52
C THR A 225 18.09 -0.40 -0.25
N ALA A 226 16.88 -0.75 0.20
CA ALA A 226 16.69 -1.52 1.42
C ALA A 226 15.44 -2.41 1.39
N ILE A 227 15.40 -3.40 2.29
CA ILE A 227 14.18 -4.11 2.63
C ILE A 227 13.12 -3.10 3.12
N PRO A 228 11.83 -3.22 2.73
CA PRO A 228 10.82 -2.21 3.03
C PRO A 228 10.26 -2.28 4.45
N ILE A 229 11.10 -2.60 5.45
CA ILE A 229 10.74 -2.80 6.86
C ILE A 229 11.87 -2.25 7.73
N SER A 230 11.50 -1.54 8.80
CA SER A 230 12.46 -1.09 9.81
C SER A 230 11.95 -1.29 11.22
N PHE A 231 12.88 -1.39 12.16
CA PHE A 231 12.62 -1.53 13.60
C PHE A 231 13.87 -1.13 14.39
N THR A 232 13.70 -0.96 15.69
CA THR A 232 14.79 -0.85 16.66
C THR A 232 14.79 -2.10 17.54
N TYR A 233 15.97 -2.66 17.78
CA TYR A 233 16.14 -3.83 18.63
C TYR A 233 17.35 -3.67 19.54
N GLY A 234 17.13 -3.73 20.85
CA GLY A 234 18.17 -3.45 21.85
C GLY A 234 18.77 -2.04 21.75
N GLY A 235 17.99 -1.07 21.24
CA GLY A 235 18.45 0.30 20.99
C GLY A 235 19.24 0.49 19.68
N ILE A 236 19.39 -0.54 18.85
CA ILE A 236 20.12 -0.50 17.58
C ILE A 236 19.13 -0.54 16.42
N SER A 237 19.37 0.24 15.38
CA SER A 237 18.51 0.26 14.18
C SER A 237 18.66 -1.02 13.35
N SER A 238 17.56 -1.45 12.75
CA SER A 238 17.53 -2.57 11.79
C SER A 238 18.53 -2.41 10.63
N SER A 239 18.79 -1.19 10.14
CA SER A 239 19.75 -0.95 9.05
C SER A 239 21.20 -1.26 9.43
N GLU A 240 21.54 -1.21 10.72
CA GLU A 240 22.84 -1.64 11.24
C GLU A 240 22.86 -3.13 11.60
N LEU A 241 21.76 -3.64 12.17
CA LEU A 241 21.62 -5.03 12.59
C LEU A 241 21.63 -5.99 11.40
N LEU A 242 20.82 -5.71 10.38
CA LEU A 242 20.62 -6.61 9.24
C LEU A 242 21.88 -6.78 8.37
N LYS A 243 22.86 -5.85 8.47
CA LYS A 243 24.18 -6.00 7.85
C LYS A 243 25.03 -7.11 8.49
N LYS A 244 24.74 -7.45 9.75
CA LYS A 244 25.48 -8.44 10.55
C LYS A 244 24.75 -9.76 10.67
N TRP A 245 23.43 -9.77 10.46
CA TRP A 245 22.60 -10.98 10.57
C TRP A 245 22.74 -11.87 9.34
N ASN A 246 22.63 -13.18 9.56
CA ASN A 246 22.70 -14.15 8.47
C ASN A 246 21.41 -14.11 7.66
N ARG A 247 21.50 -13.71 6.38
CA ARG A 247 20.35 -13.68 5.46
C ARG A 247 20.24 -14.98 4.68
N THR A 248 19.01 -15.49 4.55
CA THR A 248 18.65 -16.54 3.58
C THR A 248 17.40 -16.14 2.82
N THR A 249 17.30 -16.53 1.55
CA THR A 249 16.13 -16.23 0.72
C THR A 249 15.62 -17.48 0.01
N GLU A 250 14.31 -17.53 -0.22
CA GLU A 250 13.63 -18.54 -1.04
C GLU A 250 12.59 -17.88 -1.93
N SER A 251 12.36 -18.46 -3.11
CA SER A 251 11.33 -18.01 -4.04
C SER A 251 10.50 -19.20 -4.51
N LYS A 252 9.19 -19.01 -4.57
CA LYS A 252 8.23 -20.03 -4.97
C LYS A 252 7.20 -19.43 -5.93
N ASP A 253 7.10 -20.02 -7.11
CA ASP A 253 5.96 -19.78 -7.99
C ASP A 253 4.71 -20.46 -7.39
N SER A 254 3.64 -19.70 -7.17
CA SER A 254 2.42 -20.15 -6.53
C SER A 254 1.19 -19.64 -7.27
N GLY A 255 0.82 -20.32 -8.35
CA GLY A 255 -0.42 -20.06 -9.08
C GLY A 255 -0.43 -18.66 -9.70
N ASP A 256 -1.21 -17.75 -9.10
CA ASP A 256 -1.38 -16.36 -9.50
C ASP A 256 -0.30 -15.41 -8.93
N ARG A 257 0.68 -15.95 -8.16
CA ARG A 257 1.67 -15.18 -7.42
C ARG A 257 3.08 -15.74 -7.52
N ILE A 258 4.06 -14.89 -7.25
CA ILE A 258 5.43 -15.28 -6.91
C ILE A 258 5.65 -14.89 -5.45
N ILE A 259 5.99 -15.88 -4.61
CA ILE A 259 6.21 -15.69 -3.18
C ILE A 259 7.72 -15.67 -2.93
N ARG A 260 8.22 -14.64 -2.25
CA ARG A 260 9.60 -14.49 -1.81
C ARG A 260 9.62 -14.47 -0.30
N THR A 261 10.42 -15.33 0.32
CA THR A 261 10.65 -15.28 1.76
C THR A 261 12.10 -14.94 2.00
N SER A 262 12.35 -13.85 2.72
CA SER A 262 13.67 -13.52 3.26
C SER A 262 13.69 -13.75 4.76
N ARG A 263 14.78 -14.31 5.28
CA ARG A 263 15.00 -14.53 6.71
C ARG A 263 16.33 -13.96 7.14
N TRP A 264 16.34 -13.27 8.27
CA TRP A 264 17.55 -12.83 8.95
C TRP A 264 17.55 -13.41 10.36
N ASP A 265 18.65 -14.07 10.72
CA ASP A 265 18.86 -14.63 12.05
C ASP A 265 19.94 -13.81 12.79
N ASP A 266 19.57 -13.30 13.97
CA ASP A 266 20.51 -12.70 14.91
C ASP A 266 21.38 -13.80 15.55
N PRO A 267 22.71 -13.83 15.28
CA PRO A 267 23.58 -14.84 15.85
C PRO A 267 23.75 -14.71 17.37
N GLU A 268 23.46 -13.54 17.96
CA GLU A 268 23.70 -13.29 19.39
C GLU A 268 22.50 -13.68 20.24
N THR A 269 21.30 -13.22 19.87
CA THR A 269 20.09 -13.41 20.68
C THR A 269 19.23 -14.58 20.23
N GLY A 270 19.37 -15.02 18.97
CA GLY A 270 18.47 -15.99 18.34
C GLY A 270 17.14 -15.40 17.88
N LEU A 271 16.98 -14.07 17.84
CA LEU A 271 15.83 -13.44 17.19
C LEU A 271 15.88 -13.68 15.67
N ARG A 272 14.74 -14.05 15.09
CA ARG A 272 14.57 -14.17 13.64
C ARG A 272 13.58 -13.13 13.14
N LEU A 273 13.97 -12.40 12.09
CA LEU A 273 13.07 -11.67 11.20
C LEU A 273 12.77 -12.56 9.98
N GLU A 274 11.51 -12.83 9.71
CA GLU A 274 11.05 -13.48 8.47
C GLU A 274 10.09 -12.54 7.74
N VAL A 275 10.36 -12.25 6.46
CA VAL A 275 9.51 -11.41 5.62
C VAL A 275 9.00 -12.23 4.45
N VAL A 276 7.68 -12.39 4.37
CA VAL A 276 7.00 -13.14 3.31
C VAL A 276 6.31 -12.15 2.38
N ALA A 277 6.89 -11.94 1.19
CA ALA A 277 6.36 -11.07 0.15
C ALA A 277 5.69 -11.89 -0.96
N SER A 278 4.56 -11.42 -1.47
CA SER A 278 3.78 -12.02 -2.55
C SER A 278 3.53 -10.99 -3.64
N SER A 279 4.17 -11.17 -4.80
CA SER A 279 3.92 -10.35 -5.98
C SER A 279 2.85 -11.01 -6.85
N PHE A 280 1.92 -10.21 -7.37
CA PHE A 280 0.78 -10.70 -8.16
C PHE A 280 1.14 -10.78 -9.65
N LYS A 281 0.83 -11.88 -10.32
CA LYS A 281 1.14 -12.05 -11.77
C LYS A 281 0.23 -11.29 -12.72
N ARG A 282 -0.87 -10.73 -12.20
CA ARG A 282 -1.87 -9.98 -12.99
C ARG A 282 -1.99 -8.52 -12.57
N TYR A 283 -1.28 -8.11 -11.52
CA TYR A 283 -1.38 -6.78 -10.94
C TYR A 283 0.04 -6.27 -10.65
N PRO A 284 0.33 -4.99 -10.87
CA PRO A 284 1.61 -4.37 -10.52
C PRO A 284 1.60 -4.11 -9.02
N ALA A 285 1.50 -5.19 -8.26
CA ALA A 285 1.22 -5.19 -6.84
C ALA A 285 2.10 -6.22 -6.12
N VAL A 286 2.48 -5.87 -4.91
CA VAL A 286 3.21 -6.73 -3.99
C VAL A 286 2.68 -6.49 -2.59
N GLU A 287 2.40 -7.58 -1.86
CA GLU A 287 2.06 -7.52 -0.45
C GLU A 287 3.08 -8.26 0.40
N TRP A 288 3.24 -7.89 1.65
CA TRP A 288 4.09 -8.63 2.58
C TRP A 288 3.61 -8.58 4.02
N ILE A 289 4.11 -9.54 4.80
CA ILE A 289 4.01 -9.59 6.27
C ILE A 289 5.40 -9.91 6.81
N ALA A 290 5.84 -9.19 7.84
CA ALA A 290 6.99 -9.56 8.65
C ALA A 290 6.58 -10.32 9.90
N TYR A 291 7.45 -11.22 10.32
CA TYR A 291 7.35 -11.97 11.55
C TYR A 291 8.63 -11.83 12.34
N PHE A 292 8.49 -11.63 13.65
CA PHE A 292 9.58 -11.66 14.61
C PHE A 292 9.38 -12.87 15.51
N GLU A 293 10.37 -13.74 15.61
CA GLU A 293 10.32 -14.96 16.41
C GLU A 293 11.55 -15.05 17.29
N ASN A 294 11.36 -15.19 18.60
CA ASN A 294 12.47 -15.45 19.51
C ASN A 294 12.77 -16.95 19.53
N ARG A 295 13.86 -17.36 18.87
CA ARG A 295 14.34 -18.76 18.83
C ARG A 295 15.47 -19.01 19.83
N GLY A 296 15.80 -18.00 20.64
CA GLY A 296 16.77 -18.06 21.71
C GLY A 296 16.23 -18.81 22.94
N GLN A 297 17.03 -18.78 24.01
CA GLN A 297 16.70 -19.42 25.29
C GLN A 297 16.39 -18.40 26.40
N GLN A 298 16.47 -17.10 26.09
CA GLN A 298 16.21 -15.98 27.00
C GLN A 298 15.22 -15.03 26.36
N ASP A 299 14.62 -14.16 27.16
CA ASP A 299 13.83 -13.03 26.66
C ASP A 299 14.67 -12.21 25.68
N SER A 300 14.04 -11.76 24.60
CA SER A 300 14.72 -10.86 23.65
C SER A 300 15.01 -9.51 24.31
N PRO A 301 16.04 -8.77 23.87
CA PRO A 301 16.05 -7.32 23.98
C PRO A 301 14.73 -6.69 23.53
N ILE A 302 14.52 -5.44 23.94
CA ILE A 302 13.34 -4.67 23.52
C ILE A 302 13.32 -4.54 22.00
N LEU A 303 12.20 -4.91 21.41
CA LEU A 303 11.80 -4.69 20.03
C LEU A 303 10.77 -3.55 20.00
N GLU A 304 11.09 -2.49 19.27
CA GLU A 304 10.27 -1.28 19.23
C GLU A 304 10.34 -0.59 17.86
N ASN A 305 9.49 0.44 17.68
CA ASN A 305 9.41 1.24 16.46
C ASN A 305 9.26 0.41 15.17
N ILE A 306 8.44 -0.64 15.21
CA ILE A 306 8.27 -1.57 14.08
C ILE A 306 7.47 -0.87 12.97
N GLN A 307 8.16 -0.50 11.90
CA GLN A 307 7.59 -0.04 10.64
C GLN A 307 7.45 -1.23 9.68
N ALA A 308 6.21 -1.66 9.46
CA ALA A 308 5.86 -2.73 8.53
C ALA A 308 6.09 -2.32 7.06
N LEU A 309 6.07 -1.02 6.79
CA LEU A 309 6.43 -0.35 5.54
C LEU A 309 7.49 0.70 5.88
N ASP A 310 8.61 0.70 5.17
CA ASP A 310 9.61 1.76 5.19
C ASP A 310 10.32 1.81 3.84
N VAL A 311 9.91 2.73 2.96
CA VAL A 311 10.45 2.86 1.61
C VAL A 311 10.82 4.30 1.30
N THR A 312 11.78 4.47 0.41
CA THR A 312 12.13 5.76 -0.19
C THR A 312 11.54 5.87 -1.61
N LEU A 313 11.07 7.07 -1.95
CA LEU A 313 10.40 7.38 -3.22
C LEU A 313 11.23 8.42 -4.00
N ARG A 314 11.43 8.18 -5.29
CA ARG A 314 12.22 9.05 -6.20
C ARG A 314 11.50 10.37 -6.48
N THR A 315 11.75 11.37 -5.64
CA THR A 315 11.07 12.69 -5.66
C THR A 315 12.06 13.86 -5.64
N GLY A 316 13.19 13.70 -6.34
CA GLY A 316 14.37 14.55 -6.21
C GLY A 316 14.16 16.01 -6.58
N ASN A 317 13.21 16.35 -7.46
CA ASN A 317 12.96 17.75 -7.82
C ASN A 317 12.18 18.46 -6.71
N THR A 318 12.90 19.32 -5.98
CA THR A 318 12.40 20.09 -4.83
C THR A 318 11.35 21.14 -5.21
N LYS A 319 11.31 21.58 -6.48
CA LYS A 319 10.38 22.60 -7.00
C LYS A 319 9.06 21.99 -7.46
N ARG A 320 9.00 20.68 -7.68
CA ARG A 320 7.77 19.96 -8.03
C ARG A 320 7.11 19.40 -6.78
N ALA A 321 5.84 19.69 -6.56
CA ALA A 321 5.08 19.03 -5.48
C ALA A 321 4.70 17.60 -5.84
N ALA A 322 4.73 16.71 -4.85
CA ALA A 322 4.00 15.45 -4.91
C ALA A 322 2.54 15.70 -4.50
N ILE A 323 1.66 14.77 -4.81
CA ILE A 323 0.26 14.81 -4.38
C ILE A 323 0.00 13.60 -3.50
N LEU A 324 -0.47 13.85 -2.28
CA LEU A 324 -0.97 12.82 -1.39
C LEU A 324 -2.50 12.80 -1.46
N HIS A 325 -3.06 11.66 -1.90
CA HIS A 325 -4.51 11.44 -1.89
C HIS A 325 -4.88 10.54 -0.72
N GLN A 326 -5.81 11.00 0.10
CA GLN A 326 -6.25 10.30 1.30
C GLN A 326 -7.77 10.22 1.33
N ILE A 327 -8.25 9.45 2.28
CA ILE A 327 -9.66 9.33 2.61
C ILE A 327 -9.77 9.69 4.10
N ALA A 328 -10.68 10.61 4.43
CA ALA A 328 -11.00 10.89 5.82
C ALA A 328 -11.47 9.59 6.51
N GLY A 329 -11.07 9.37 7.75
CA GLY A 329 -11.60 8.27 8.53
C GLY A 329 -13.10 8.45 8.84
N ASP A 330 -13.62 7.51 9.60
CA ASP A 330 -14.96 7.60 10.18
C ASP A 330 -14.89 8.34 11.51
N ASP A 331 -15.72 9.34 11.67
CA ASP A 331 -16.00 10.05 12.90
C ASP A 331 -17.52 10.27 13.07
N CYS A 332 -18.31 9.50 12.30
CA CYS A 332 -19.76 9.62 12.16
C CYS A 332 -20.21 11.03 11.75
N SER A 333 -19.40 11.76 10.99
CA SER A 333 -19.74 13.06 10.44
C SER A 333 -20.07 13.00 8.95
N GLU A 334 -20.61 14.10 8.42
CA GLU A 334 -20.81 14.30 6.99
C GLU A 334 -19.52 14.23 6.15
N ARG A 335 -18.35 14.33 6.80
CA ARG A 335 -17.03 14.26 6.15
C ARG A 335 -16.44 12.85 6.14
N SER A 336 -17.03 11.90 6.87
CA SER A 336 -16.52 10.53 6.92
C SER A 336 -16.33 9.97 5.51
N TYR A 337 -15.16 9.39 5.26
CA TYR A 337 -14.75 8.85 3.96
C TYR A 337 -14.66 9.85 2.79
N SER A 338 -14.66 11.17 3.07
CA SER A 338 -14.43 12.18 2.03
C SER A 338 -12.99 12.10 1.50
N PRO A 339 -12.78 12.30 0.19
CA PRO A 339 -11.43 12.37 -0.36
C PRO A 339 -10.73 13.65 0.10
N ILE A 340 -9.43 13.53 0.39
CA ILE A 340 -8.55 14.64 0.74
C ILE A 340 -7.38 14.62 -0.23
N GLU A 341 -7.12 15.72 -0.90
CA GLU A 341 -5.96 15.91 -1.76
C GLU A 341 -5.03 16.94 -1.13
N THR A 342 -3.78 16.55 -0.88
CA THR A 342 -2.77 17.41 -0.26
C THR A 342 -1.60 17.58 -1.20
N LYS A 343 -1.34 18.83 -1.61
CA LYS A 343 -0.09 19.20 -2.28
C LYS A 343 1.05 19.09 -1.28
N PHE A 344 2.02 18.23 -1.55
CA PHE A 344 3.10 17.88 -0.63
C PHE A 344 4.45 18.39 -1.16
N GLU A 345 4.80 19.61 -0.76
CA GLU A 345 6.04 20.30 -1.17
C GLU A 345 7.27 19.78 -0.39
N ALA A 346 8.47 20.04 -0.91
CA ALA A 346 9.72 19.68 -0.24
C ALA A 346 9.87 20.38 1.12
N GLY A 347 10.43 19.67 2.10
CA GLY A 347 10.59 20.13 3.48
C GLY A 347 9.38 19.89 4.38
N ASN A 348 8.33 19.24 3.90
CA ASN A 348 7.14 18.93 4.69
C ASN A 348 7.16 17.47 5.17
N SER A 349 6.59 17.27 6.36
CA SER A 349 6.34 15.96 6.95
C SER A 349 4.89 15.89 7.40
N ILE A 350 4.30 14.71 7.34
CA ILE A 350 2.93 14.48 7.79
C ILE A 350 2.80 13.09 8.41
N GLU A 351 1.96 12.98 9.44
CA GLU A 351 1.68 11.74 10.15
C GLU A 351 0.17 11.50 10.21
N PHE A 352 -0.22 10.24 10.09
CA PHE A 352 -1.59 9.76 10.15
C PHE A 352 -1.69 8.64 11.17
N VAL A 353 -2.54 8.84 12.18
CA VAL A 353 -2.76 7.89 13.26
C VAL A 353 -4.27 7.85 13.52
N PRO A 354 -4.93 6.68 13.43
CA PRO A 354 -6.31 6.58 13.85
C PRO A 354 -6.37 6.56 15.38
N VAL A 355 -7.57 6.64 15.95
CA VAL A 355 -7.72 6.71 17.40
C VAL A 355 -8.60 5.60 17.95
N ALA A 356 -8.41 5.29 19.24
CA ALA A 356 -9.18 4.32 20.00
C ALA A 356 -9.05 2.86 19.52
N GLY A 357 -7.91 2.49 18.92
CA GLY A 357 -7.59 1.10 18.59
C GLY A 357 -8.29 0.55 17.36
N ARG A 358 -8.87 1.41 16.52
CA ARG A 358 -9.61 1.04 15.30
C ARG A 358 -8.87 1.54 14.07
N SER A 359 -8.91 0.81 12.98
CA SER A 359 -8.13 1.12 11.79
C SER A 359 -8.55 2.38 11.03
N SER A 360 -9.80 2.83 11.15
CA SER A 360 -10.34 3.90 10.30
C SER A 360 -10.91 5.10 11.05
N ASN A 361 -10.73 5.18 12.37
CA ASN A 361 -11.33 6.28 13.15
C ASN A 361 -10.51 7.56 12.98
N GLY A 362 -11.09 8.61 12.39
CA GLY A 362 -10.42 9.87 12.06
C GLY A 362 -9.53 9.84 10.80
N THR A 363 -8.78 8.77 10.56
CA THR A 363 -7.99 8.57 9.31
C THR A 363 -8.19 7.18 8.73
N PHE A 364 -8.11 7.03 7.41
CA PHE A 364 -8.32 5.76 6.70
C PHE A 364 -6.99 5.06 6.37
N PRO A 365 -6.89 3.71 6.47
CA PRO A 365 -5.62 2.98 6.33
C PRO A 365 -5.08 2.89 4.91
N PHE A 366 -5.80 3.41 3.92
CA PHE A 366 -5.42 3.37 2.51
C PHE A 366 -5.24 4.79 1.97
N PHE A 367 -4.15 5.03 1.26
CA PHE A 367 -3.82 6.32 0.67
C PHE A 367 -2.98 6.15 -0.60
N ASN A 368 -2.80 7.23 -1.35
CA ASN A 368 -2.03 7.25 -2.58
C ASN A 368 -0.96 8.32 -2.52
N PHE A 369 0.24 7.98 -3.00
CA PHE A 369 1.27 8.96 -3.28
C PHE A 369 1.45 9.06 -4.80
N GLU A 370 1.42 10.28 -5.33
CA GLU A 370 1.55 10.57 -6.76
C GLU A 370 2.66 11.58 -6.99
N TYR A 371 3.53 11.28 -7.96
CA TYR A 371 4.60 12.16 -8.39
C TYR A 371 4.79 12.03 -9.90
N ARG A 372 4.69 13.16 -10.61
CA ARG A 372 4.62 13.22 -12.08
C ARG A 372 3.45 12.37 -12.60
N ASP A 373 3.72 11.43 -13.49
CA ASP A 373 2.78 10.50 -14.10
C ASP A 373 2.78 9.12 -13.40
N GLN A 374 3.47 8.98 -12.26
CA GLN A 374 3.56 7.74 -11.50
C GLN A 374 2.91 7.87 -10.12
N GLY A 375 2.54 6.74 -9.54
CA GLY A 375 2.19 6.71 -8.12
C GLY A 375 2.04 5.31 -7.56
N LEU A 376 1.73 5.25 -6.27
CA LEU A 376 1.51 4.01 -5.52
C LEU A 376 0.26 4.11 -4.63
N ILE A 377 -0.48 3.00 -4.56
CA ILE A 377 -1.56 2.80 -3.60
C ILE A 377 -0.94 2.04 -2.45
N ALA A 378 -0.91 2.64 -1.27
CA ALA A 378 -0.50 1.98 -0.04
C ALA A 378 -1.76 1.57 0.73
N ALA A 379 -1.86 0.28 1.07
CA ALA A 379 -2.94 -0.26 1.86
C ALA A 379 -2.40 -1.00 3.09
N ILE A 380 -2.73 -0.48 4.28
CA ILE A 380 -2.38 -1.09 5.56
C ILE A 380 -3.48 -2.10 5.92
N GLY A 381 -3.19 -3.38 5.70
CA GLY A 381 -4.05 -4.52 6.03
C GLY A 381 -4.05 -4.83 7.53
N TRP A 382 -4.61 -3.92 8.33
CA TRP A 382 -4.71 -4.01 9.79
C TRP A 382 -6.02 -3.43 10.28
N SER A 383 -6.67 -4.09 11.26
CA SER A 383 -7.94 -3.64 11.84
C SER A 383 -7.76 -2.90 13.17
N GLY A 384 -6.55 -2.93 13.73
CA GLY A 384 -6.21 -2.23 14.97
C GLY A 384 -5.58 -0.86 14.73
N GLN A 385 -4.93 -0.34 15.78
CA GLN A 385 -4.15 0.90 15.73
C GLN A 385 -2.91 0.75 14.82
N TRP A 386 -2.60 1.80 14.05
CA TRP A 386 -1.43 1.90 13.18
C TRP A 386 -0.95 3.35 13.13
N ALA A 387 0.25 3.59 12.61
CA ALA A 387 0.70 4.94 12.27
C ALA A 387 1.34 4.90 10.88
N ALA A 388 1.18 5.96 10.11
CA ALA A 388 1.92 6.15 8.87
C ALA A 388 2.47 7.57 8.81
N SER A 389 3.65 7.74 8.24
CA SER A 389 4.27 9.02 8.02
C SER A 389 4.84 9.13 6.61
N LEU A 390 4.77 10.34 6.09
CA LEU A 390 5.41 10.72 4.85
C LEU A 390 6.32 11.91 5.16
N ASP A 391 7.62 11.74 4.92
CA ASP A 391 8.64 12.75 5.15
C ASP A 391 9.29 13.10 3.82
N ARG A 392 9.03 14.32 3.34
CA ARG A 392 9.67 14.82 2.13
C ARG A 392 10.72 15.85 2.52
N PRO A 393 12.01 15.48 2.52
CA PRO A 393 13.08 16.40 2.91
C PRO A 393 13.17 17.59 1.94
N GLN A 394 13.94 18.61 2.34
CA GLN A 394 14.25 19.77 1.48
C GLN A 394 15.00 19.37 0.20
N SER A 395 15.63 18.21 0.20
CA SER A 395 16.41 17.64 -0.90
C SER A 395 16.45 16.11 -0.78
N GLY A 396 16.42 15.41 -1.91
CA GLY A 396 16.55 13.96 -1.96
C GLY A 396 15.22 13.20 -2.06
N LEU A 397 15.25 11.95 -1.59
CA LEU A 397 14.15 11.00 -1.69
C LEU A 397 13.12 11.23 -0.58
N THR A 398 11.83 11.06 -0.89
CA THR A 398 10.76 11.07 0.11
C THR A 398 10.72 9.74 0.86
N ARG A 399 10.64 9.75 2.18
CA ARG A 399 10.43 8.52 2.98
C ARG A 399 8.95 8.32 3.26
N LEU A 400 8.45 7.12 2.98
CA LEU A 400 7.12 6.65 3.34
C LEU A 400 7.25 5.49 4.33
N ALA A 401 6.72 5.67 5.54
CA ALA A 401 6.69 4.63 6.56
C ALA A 401 5.28 4.36 7.07
N ALA A 402 5.01 3.12 7.46
CA ALA A 402 3.80 2.75 8.18
C ALA A 402 4.02 1.52 9.05
N GLY A 403 3.39 1.48 10.22
CA GLY A 403 3.63 0.42 11.18
C GLY A 403 2.64 0.40 12.33
N MET A 404 3.05 -0.30 13.37
CA MET A 404 2.29 -0.37 14.62
C MET A 404 2.70 0.83 15.48
N GLU A 405 1.75 1.72 15.82
CA GLU A 405 2.02 3.04 16.41
C GLU A 405 2.94 2.99 17.65
N GLN A 406 2.68 2.05 18.58
CA GLN A 406 3.27 2.08 19.92
C GLN A 406 3.98 0.76 20.28
N THR A 407 4.63 0.09 19.32
CA THR A 407 5.37 -1.14 19.63
C THR A 407 6.55 -0.84 20.55
N HIS A 408 6.52 -1.43 21.75
CA HIS A 408 7.63 -1.50 22.70
C HIS A 408 7.43 -2.76 23.54
N LEU A 409 8.06 -3.86 23.15
CA LEU A 409 7.84 -5.17 23.73
C LEU A 409 9.12 -6.00 23.73
N LEU A 410 9.14 -7.08 24.50
CA LEU A 410 10.08 -8.18 24.33
C LEU A 410 9.29 -9.42 23.89
N LEU A 411 10.01 -10.41 23.37
CA LEU A 411 9.47 -11.73 23.07
C LEU A 411 10.09 -12.74 24.02
N HIS A 412 9.26 -13.54 24.69
CA HIS A 412 9.71 -14.68 25.47
C HIS A 412 10.22 -15.80 24.53
N PRO A 413 11.05 -16.75 25.03
CA PRO A 413 11.50 -17.88 24.23
C PRO A 413 10.34 -18.63 23.56
N GLY A 414 10.41 -18.79 22.23
CA GLY A 414 9.38 -19.43 21.42
C GLY A 414 8.21 -18.55 21.01
N GLU A 415 8.13 -17.30 21.48
CA GLU A 415 7.10 -16.37 21.03
C GLU A 415 7.36 -15.85 19.62
N ARG A 416 6.25 -15.62 18.92
CA ARG A 416 6.25 -15.08 17.56
C ARG A 416 5.14 -14.04 17.42
N ILE A 417 5.49 -12.88 16.86
CA ILE A 417 4.53 -11.85 16.46
C ILE A 417 4.60 -11.60 14.95
N ARG A 418 3.59 -10.92 14.42
CA ARG A 418 3.57 -10.45 13.02
C ARG A 418 3.22 -8.98 12.93
N THR A 419 3.67 -8.34 11.86
CA THR A 419 3.27 -6.98 11.51
C THR A 419 1.87 -6.94 10.86
N PRO A 420 1.30 -5.73 10.70
CA PRO A 420 0.35 -5.45 9.63
C PRO A 420 0.78 -6.04 8.29
N ARG A 421 -0.19 -6.45 7.49
CA ARG A 421 0.07 -6.72 6.07
C ARG A 421 0.17 -5.39 5.36
N ILE A 422 1.20 -5.21 4.54
CA ILE A 422 1.31 -4.05 3.66
C ILE A 422 1.05 -4.52 2.24
N LEU A 423 0.24 -3.79 1.50
CA LEU A 423 0.05 -3.94 0.07
C LEU A 423 0.44 -2.63 -0.62
N LEU A 424 1.38 -2.71 -1.55
CA LEU A 424 1.68 -1.63 -2.49
C LEU A 424 1.23 -2.05 -3.89
N MET A 425 0.53 -1.16 -4.59
CA MET A 425 0.26 -1.31 -6.02
C MET A 425 0.63 -0.01 -6.75
N THR A 426 1.59 -0.10 -7.66
CA THR A 426 2.05 1.05 -8.44
C THR A 426 1.20 1.26 -9.68
N TRP A 427 1.30 2.45 -10.27
CA TRP A 427 0.74 2.73 -11.59
C TRP A 427 1.58 3.77 -12.33
N LYS A 428 1.46 3.75 -13.66
CA LYS A 428 1.85 4.85 -14.54
C LYS A 428 0.62 5.39 -15.27
N GLY A 429 0.58 6.69 -15.50
CA GLY A 429 -0.53 7.38 -16.15
C GLY A 429 -1.78 7.51 -15.27
N ASN A 430 -2.87 6.84 -15.66
CA ASN A 430 -4.20 7.18 -15.19
C ASN A 430 -4.55 6.58 -13.81
N ARG A 431 -4.61 7.44 -12.78
CA ARG A 431 -4.99 7.05 -11.41
C ARG A 431 -6.39 6.42 -11.27
N VAL A 432 -7.37 6.81 -12.08
CA VAL A 432 -8.73 6.23 -12.01
C VAL A 432 -8.72 4.78 -12.52
N GLN A 433 -7.98 4.52 -13.60
CA GLN A 433 -7.79 3.17 -14.13
C GLN A 433 -7.06 2.28 -13.12
N SER A 434 -6.01 2.80 -12.46
CA SER A 434 -5.31 2.07 -11.39
C SER A 434 -6.22 1.78 -10.20
N HIS A 435 -7.12 2.69 -9.81
CA HIS A 435 -8.13 2.41 -8.78
C HIS A 435 -9.13 1.33 -9.20
N ASN A 436 -9.53 1.26 -10.47
CA ASN A 436 -10.37 0.17 -10.96
C ASN A 436 -9.63 -1.17 -10.91
N ARG A 437 -8.33 -1.17 -11.21
CA ARG A 437 -7.44 -2.32 -11.05
C ARG A 437 -7.33 -2.73 -9.57
N PHE A 438 -7.19 -1.78 -8.65
CA PHE A 438 -7.17 -2.02 -7.21
C PHE A 438 -8.48 -2.61 -6.69
N ARG A 439 -9.64 -2.09 -7.14
CA ARG A 439 -10.95 -2.66 -6.79
C ARG A 439 -11.08 -4.11 -7.23
N ARG A 440 -10.56 -4.46 -8.41
CA ARG A 440 -10.49 -5.86 -8.88
C ARG A 440 -9.56 -6.68 -7.98
N LEU A 441 -8.38 -6.17 -7.66
CA LEU A 441 -7.46 -6.84 -6.75
C LEU A 441 -8.15 -7.18 -5.41
N MET A 442 -8.80 -6.19 -4.78
CA MET A 442 -9.58 -6.36 -3.55
C MET A 442 -10.69 -7.40 -3.71
N LEU A 443 -11.51 -7.27 -4.75
CA LEU A 443 -12.66 -8.14 -4.98
C LEU A 443 -12.26 -9.60 -5.25
N PHE A 444 -11.22 -9.85 -6.04
CA PHE A 444 -10.88 -11.20 -6.49
C PHE A 444 -9.82 -11.90 -5.63
N HIS A 445 -9.06 -11.17 -4.79
CA HIS A 445 -8.01 -11.77 -3.96
C HIS A 445 -8.19 -11.59 -2.45
N TYR A 446 -9.04 -10.65 -2.01
CA TYR A 446 -9.23 -10.37 -0.57
C TYR A 446 -10.67 -10.57 -0.10
N ALA A 447 -11.67 -10.31 -0.95
CA ALA A 447 -13.05 -10.58 -0.59
C ALA A 447 -13.28 -12.09 -0.36
N PRO A 448 -14.13 -12.47 0.61
CA PRO A 448 -14.53 -13.85 0.80
C PRO A 448 -15.09 -14.45 -0.49
N LYS A 449 -14.87 -15.75 -0.69
CA LYS A 449 -15.35 -16.50 -1.85
C LYS A 449 -16.29 -17.62 -1.44
N GLU A 450 -17.33 -17.84 -2.25
CA GLU A 450 -18.26 -18.98 -2.18
C GLU A 450 -18.21 -19.69 -3.54
N ASP A 451 -17.92 -20.98 -3.55
CA ASP A 451 -17.71 -21.78 -4.78
C ASP A 451 -16.77 -21.11 -5.80
N GLY A 452 -15.69 -20.50 -5.32
CA GLY A 452 -14.68 -19.81 -6.12
C GLY A 452 -15.04 -18.39 -6.57
N HIS A 453 -16.30 -17.97 -6.44
CA HIS A 453 -16.74 -16.62 -6.82
C HIS A 453 -16.67 -15.68 -5.62
N PRO A 454 -16.36 -14.38 -5.81
CA PRO A 454 -16.56 -13.39 -4.75
C PRO A 454 -17.99 -13.46 -4.19
N VAL A 455 -18.12 -13.41 -2.87
CA VAL A 455 -19.44 -13.51 -2.20
C VAL A 455 -20.34 -12.37 -2.66
N ARG A 456 -21.55 -12.74 -3.12
CA ARG A 456 -22.61 -11.79 -3.42
C ARG A 456 -23.23 -11.30 -2.12
N LEU A 457 -23.16 -10.00 -1.86
CA LEU A 457 -23.82 -9.41 -0.70
C LEU A 457 -25.35 -9.46 -0.89
N PRO A 458 -26.12 -9.77 0.17
CA PRO A 458 -27.57 -9.84 0.11
C PRO A 458 -28.21 -8.47 -0.12
N ILE A 459 -29.37 -8.45 -0.79
CA ILE A 459 -30.25 -7.28 -0.83
C ILE A 459 -31.18 -7.34 0.39
N VAL A 460 -30.84 -6.54 1.40
CA VAL A 460 -31.44 -6.61 2.73
C VAL A 460 -32.48 -5.53 2.98
N SER A 461 -33.53 -5.88 3.73
CA SER A 461 -34.26 -4.90 4.54
C SER A 461 -33.73 -4.98 5.97
N GLN A 462 -33.10 -3.91 6.44
CA GLN A 462 -32.55 -3.81 7.79
C GLN A 462 -33.52 -3.01 8.68
N CYS A 463 -33.87 -3.56 9.84
CA CYS A 463 -34.69 -2.89 10.83
C CYS A 463 -33.94 -2.75 12.17
N PHE A 464 -33.81 -1.51 12.67
CA PHE A 464 -33.11 -1.16 13.91
C PHE A 464 -34.01 -0.38 14.89
N ASP A 465 -33.87 -0.61 16.20
CA ASP A 465 -34.72 -0.02 17.26
C ASP A 465 -34.69 1.50 17.26
N ARG A 466 -33.51 2.09 17.06
CA ARG A 466 -33.31 3.53 17.12
C ARG A 466 -34.08 4.27 16.04
N TYR A 467 -34.54 3.60 14.98
CA TYR A 467 -35.39 4.20 13.96
C TYR A 467 -36.87 3.85 14.14
N SER A 468 -37.20 3.05 15.16
CA SER A 468 -38.51 2.45 15.39
C SER A 468 -39.06 2.69 16.80
N TRP A 469 -38.58 3.71 17.54
CA TRP A 469 -39.01 4.00 18.92
C TRP A 469 -40.53 4.27 19.07
N THR A 470 -41.23 4.56 17.97
CA THR A 470 -42.69 4.72 17.92
C THR A 470 -43.44 3.38 17.74
N LYS A 471 -42.72 2.26 17.57
CA LYS A 471 -43.25 0.91 17.35
C LYS A 471 -42.59 -0.09 18.33
N PRO A 472 -42.95 -0.08 19.62
CA PRO A 472 -42.30 -0.92 20.64
C PRO A 472 -42.35 -2.42 20.33
N GLU A 473 -43.37 -2.88 19.61
CA GLU A 473 -43.53 -4.27 19.18
C GLU A 473 -42.56 -4.69 18.05
N TRP A 474 -41.73 -3.79 17.51
CA TRP A 474 -40.91 -4.08 16.32
C TRP A 474 -39.96 -5.27 16.52
N ALA A 475 -39.22 -5.31 17.64
CA ALA A 475 -38.32 -6.43 17.96
C ALA A 475 -39.04 -7.45 18.86
N THR A 476 -40.21 -7.88 18.41
CA THR A 476 -40.88 -9.09 18.88
C THR A 476 -40.94 -10.11 17.76
N GLU A 477 -41.26 -11.35 18.08
CA GLU A 477 -41.48 -12.40 17.08
C GLU A 477 -42.49 -11.95 16.00
N ALA A 478 -43.64 -11.39 16.41
CA ALA A 478 -44.67 -10.93 15.48
C ALA A 478 -44.22 -9.72 14.66
N GLY A 479 -43.55 -8.75 15.29
CA GLY A 479 -43.01 -7.57 14.62
C GLY A 479 -41.98 -7.93 13.55
N GLN A 480 -41.09 -8.86 13.86
CA GLN A 480 -40.04 -9.32 12.93
C GLN A 480 -40.58 -10.18 11.79
N ILE A 481 -41.60 -11.01 12.05
CA ILE A 481 -42.30 -11.72 10.96
C ILE A 481 -42.98 -10.72 10.01
N ASN A 482 -43.56 -9.64 10.53
CA ASN A 482 -44.16 -8.60 9.69
C ASN A 482 -43.10 -7.81 8.90
N ALA A 483 -41.96 -7.48 9.51
CA ALA A 483 -40.84 -6.85 8.82
C ALA A 483 -40.28 -7.75 7.70
N ALA A 484 -40.17 -9.06 7.95
CA ALA A 484 -39.77 -10.02 6.93
C ALA A 484 -40.79 -10.10 5.79
N ARG A 485 -42.11 -10.04 6.07
CA ARG A 485 -43.13 -9.94 5.01
C ARG A 485 -42.94 -8.70 4.16
N PHE A 486 -42.72 -7.55 4.79
CA PHE A 486 -42.43 -6.32 4.06
C PHE A 486 -41.19 -6.45 3.19
N ALA A 487 -40.10 -7.02 3.71
CA ALA A 487 -38.87 -7.28 2.95
C ALA A 487 -39.14 -8.12 1.70
N HIS A 488 -39.93 -9.19 1.83
CA HIS A 488 -40.38 -10.01 0.71
C HIS A 488 -41.19 -9.18 -0.31
N ASP A 489 -42.17 -8.41 0.15
CA ASP A 489 -43.06 -7.63 -0.72
C ASP A 489 -42.32 -6.55 -1.53
N ILE A 490 -41.22 -5.99 -0.99
CA ILE A 490 -40.37 -5.02 -1.72
C ILE A 490 -39.25 -5.67 -2.54
N GLY A 491 -39.16 -7.00 -2.56
CA GLY A 491 -38.21 -7.74 -3.39
C GLY A 491 -36.81 -7.89 -2.79
N CYS A 492 -36.63 -7.71 -1.47
CA CYS A 492 -35.39 -8.11 -0.80
C CYS A 492 -35.23 -9.64 -0.84
N ASP A 493 -33.98 -10.12 -0.79
CA ASP A 493 -33.67 -11.54 -0.68
C ASP A 493 -33.39 -11.98 0.77
N THR A 494 -33.26 -11.01 1.68
CA THR A 494 -32.81 -11.25 3.04
C THR A 494 -33.51 -10.28 4.01
N HIS A 495 -33.94 -10.82 5.15
CA HIS A 495 -34.37 -10.03 6.30
C HIS A 495 -33.23 -9.91 7.32
N TRP A 496 -32.91 -8.69 7.75
CA TRP A 496 -31.87 -8.43 8.75
C TRP A 496 -32.49 -7.86 10.04
N LEU A 497 -32.50 -8.70 11.08
CA LEU A 497 -32.78 -8.28 12.46
C LEU A 497 -31.53 -7.66 13.08
N ASP A 498 -31.55 -6.34 13.24
CA ASP A 498 -30.47 -5.59 13.87
C ASP A 498 -30.46 -5.76 15.41
N ALA A 499 -29.78 -4.88 16.15
CA ALA A 499 -29.58 -5.02 17.59
C ALA A 499 -30.90 -5.03 18.39
N ALA A 500 -30.76 -5.30 19.70
CA ALA A 500 -31.84 -5.31 20.70
C ALA A 500 -32.83 -6.50 20.66
N TRP A 501 -32.46 -7.61 20.03
CA TRP A 501 -33.19 -8.89 20.12
C TRP A 501 -33.02 -9.60 21.47
N PHE A 502 -32.11 -9.10 22.31
CA PHE A 502 -31.73 -9.63 23.60
C PHE A 502 -32.28 -8.83 24.79
N LYS A 503 -32.18 -9.41 25.99
CA LYS A 503 -32.60 -8.80 27.25
C LYS A 503 -31.95 -7.42 27.45
N ASP A 504 -32.75 -6.45 27.90
CA ASP A 504 -32.37 -5.05 28.18
C ASP A 504 -32.04 -4.20 26.93
N GLY A 505 -32.14 -4.78 25.73
CA GLY A 505 -32.04 -4.05 24.45
C GLY A 505 -30.67 -3.41 24.18
N PHE A 506 -30.55 -2.61 23.13
CA PHE A 506 -29.31 -1.93 22.79
C PHE A 506 -29.28 -0.49 23.36
N PRO A 507 -28.14 0.02 23.88
CA PRO A 507 -26.86 -0.68 24.07
C PRO A 507 -26.74 -1.39 25.43
N HIS A 508 -27.74 -1.25 26.32
CA HIS A 508 -27.61 -1.62 27.74
C HIS A 508 -27.58 -3.12 28.02
N GLY A 509 -28.07 -3.94 27.10
CA GLY A 509 -28.06 -5.39 27.16
C GLY A 509 -26.93 -6.04 26.37
N VAL A 510 -26.03 -5.27 25.74
CA VAL A 510 -24.92 -5.84 24.93
C VAL A 510 -24.09 -6.78 25.81
N GLY A 511 -23.89 -8.01 25.36
CA GLY A 511 -23.35 -9.12 26.15
C GLY A 511 -24.39 -10.15 26.59
N ASN A 512 -25.69 -9.85 26.50
CA ASN A 512 -26.77 -10.83 26.64
C ASN A 512 -27.02 -11.54 25.29
N TRP A 513 -26.22 -12.53 24.89
CA TRP A 513 -26.42 -13.17 23.57
C TRP A 513 -27.52 -14.24 23.57
N GLU A 514 -28.70 -13.92 24.13
CA GLU A 514 -29.90 -14.77 24.13
C GLU A 514 -31.15 -13.95 23.82
N ALA A 515 -32.07 -14.56 23.06
CA ALA A 515 -33.29 -13.88 22.64
C ALA A 515 -34.19 -13.67 23.84
N GLU A 516 -34.69 -12.45 24.03
CA GLU A 516 -35.49 -12.11 25.21
C GLU A 516 -36.79 -12.94 25.23
N PRO A 517 -37.01 -13.87 26.19
CA PRO A 517 -38.12 -14.81 26.14
C PRO A 517 -39.50 -14.14 26.12
N LYS A 518 -39.62 -12.94 26.69
CA LYS A 518 -40.87 -12.17 26.66
C LYS A 518 -41.24 -11.71 25.25
N ARG A 519 -40.26 -11.40 24.41
CA ARG A 519 -40.44 -10.88 23.04
C ARG A 519 -40.33 -11.97 21.98
N PHE A 520 -39.56 -13.02 22.28
CA PHE A 520 -39.29 -14.18 21.44
C PHE A 520 -39.49 -15.48 22.25
N PRO A 521 -40.75 -15.86 22.55
CA PRO A 521 -41.07 -16.95 23.47
C PRO A 521 -40.59 -18.33 23.01
N LYS A 522 -40.31 -18.49 21.70
CA LYS A 522 -39.75 -19.71 21.11
C LYS A 522 -38.37 -19.47 20.50
N GLY A 523 -37.67 -18.44 20.99
CA GLY A 523 -36.42 -17.95 20.41
C GLY A 523 -36.63 -17.34 19.02
N LEU A 524 -35.56 -17.23 18.24
CA LEU A 524 -35.58 -16.61 16.91
C LEU A 524 -36.00 -17.57 15.78
N LYS A 525 -36.13 -18.88 16.07
CA LYS A 525 -36.47 -19.90 15.07
C LYS A 525 -37.78 -19.60 14.31
N PRO A 526 -38.88 -19.17 14.95
CA PRO A 526 -40.11 -18.84 14.21
C PRO A 526 -39.94 -17.71 13.19
N VAL A 527 -39.08 -16.72 13.49
CA VAL A 527 -38.75 -15.62 12.58
C VAL A 527 -37.94 -16.14 11.39
N SER A 528 -36.88 -16.89 11.65
CA SER A 528 -36.07 -17.51 10.59
C SER A 528 -36.90 -18.46 9.70
N ASP A 529 -37.75 -19.30 10.30
CA ASP A 529 -38.64 -20.20 9.57
C ASP A 529 -39.65 -19.43 8.71
N ALA A 530 -40.13 -18.26 9.18
CA ALA A 530 -40.99 -17.40 8.40
C ALA A 530 -40.24 -16.79 7.20
N CYS A 531 -39.01 -16.30 7.41
CA CYS A 531 -38.14 -15.81 6.33
C CYS A 531 -37.98 -16.88 5.25
N HIS A 532 -37.56 -18.09 5.63
CA HIS A 532 -37.36 -19.19 4.68
C HIS A 532 -38.64 -19.60 3.95
N ARG A 533 -39.81 -19.61 4.62
CA ARG A 533 -41.10 -19.86 3.94
C ARG A 533 -41.44 -18.82 2.86
N MET A 534 -40.93 -17.60 3.00
CA MET A 534 -41.09 -16.51 2.03
C MET A 534 -39.94 -16.44 1.01
N GLY A 535 -39.00 -17.40 1.06
CA GLY A 535 -37.81 -17.40 0.20
C GLY A 535 -36.72 -16.41 0.61
N LEU A 536 -36.82 -15.81 1.80
CA LEU A 536 -35.81 -14.90 2.35
C LEU A 536 -34.74 -15.65 3.15
N LYS A 537 -33.50 -15.17 3.09
CA LYS A 537 -32.48 -15.47 4.10
C LYS A 537 -32.74 -14.67 5.38
N PHE A 538 -32.11 -15.07 6.48
CA PHE A 538 -32.18 -14.38 7.77
C PHE A 538 -30.78 -14.01 8.27
N VAL A 539 -30.57 -12.74 8.62
CA VAL A 539 -29.33 -12.20 9.19
C VAL A 539 -29.61 -11.61 10.57
N LEU A 540 -28.70 -11.87 11.50
CA LEU A 540 -28.79 -11.41 12.89
C LEU A 540 -27.54 -10.59 13.27
N TRP A 541 -27.76 -9.48 13.95
CA TRP A 541 -26.68 -8.60 14.42
C TRP A 541 -26.08 -9.03 15.77
N PHE A 542 -24.77 -8.80 15.94
CA PHE A 542 -24.00 -8.95 17.18
C PHE A 542 -22.95 -7.83 17.33
N GLU A 543 -22.57 -7.48 18.57
CA GLU A 543 -21.41 -6.63 18.92
C GLU A 543 -20.56 -7.34 19.99
N PRO A 544 -19.84 -8.41 19.62
CA PRO A 544 -19.17 -9.31 20.56
C PRO A 544 -18.05 -8.64 21.37
N GLU A 545 -17.52 -7.53 20.89
CA GLU A 545 -16.36 -6.83 21.47
C GLU A 545 -16.73 -5.99 22.70
N ARG A 546 -18.02 -5.69 22.90
CA ARG A 546 -18.50 -4.85 24.01
C ARG A 546 -19.31 -5.69 24.99
N VAL A 547 -19.26 -5.29 26.26
CA VAL A 547 -20.05 -5.85 27.34
C VAL A 547 -20.64 -4.71 28.16
N ALA A 548 -21.95 -4.69 28.34
CA ALA A 548 -22.64 -3.74 29.20
C ALA A 548 -22.63 -4.23 30.66
N ALA A 549 -22.59 -3.28 31.61
CA ALA A 549 -22.69 -3.58 33.04
C ALA A 549 -24.00 -4.34 33.34
N GLY A 550 -23.92 -5.40 34.15
CA GLY A 550 -25.09 -6.22 34.51
C GLY A 550 -25.62 -7.15 33.41
N SER A 551 -24.95 -7.23 32.26
CA SER A 551 -25.22 -8.28 31.27
C SER A 551 -24.72 -9.65 31.74
N MET A 552 -25.20 -10.72 31.12
CA MET A 552 -24.80 -12.11 31.34
C MET A 552 -23.27 -12.25 31.39
N ILE A 553 -22.56 -11.78 30.36
CA ILE A 553 -21.10 -11.84 30.31
C ILE A 553 -20.47 -11.10 31.49
N ALA A 554 -20.94 -9.88 31.80
CA ALA A 554 -20.39 -9.11 32.91
C ALA A 554 -20.58 -9.78 34.28
N THR A 555 -21.69 -10.50 34.48
CA THR A 555 -22.00 -11.16 35.76
C THR A 555 -21.39 -12.55 35.88
N GLU A 556 -21.41 -13.35 34.80
CA GLU A 556 -20.98 -14.74 34.82
C GLU A 556 -19.48 -14.90 34.51
N HIS A 557 -18.93 -14.01 33.69
CA HIS A 557 -17.53 -14.03 33.23
C HIS A 557 -16.85 -12.65 33.33
N PRO A 558 -16.85 -11.99 34.51
CA PRO A 558 -16.21 -10.68 34.67
C PRO A 558 -14.71 -10.72 34.37
N ASP A 559 -14.06 -11.86 34.58
CA ASP A 559 -12.66 -12.09 34.25
C ASP A 559 -12.36 -11.97 32.75
N PHE A 560 -13.35 -12.20 31.87
CA PHE A 560 -13.24 -12.02 30.42
C PHE A 560 -13.45 -10.59 29.95
N VAL A 561 -13.68 -9.63 30.86
CA VAL A 561 -13.99 -8.23 30.53
C VAL A 561 -12.95 -7.30 31.15
N PHE A 562 -12.45 -6.32 30.40
CA PHE A 562 -11.44 -5.39 30.94
C PHE A 562 -11.94 -4.57 32.15
N GLY A 563 -13.23 -4.23 32.20
CA GLY A 563 -13.83 -3.53 33.35
C GLY A 563 -14.56 -4.44 34.35
N GLY A 564 -14.44 -5.77 34.22
CA GLY A 564 -15.13 -6.73 35.08
C GLY A 564 -16.65 -6.60 34.99
N GLU A 565 -17.32 -6.70 36.14
CA GLU A 565 -18.78 -6.57 36.26
C GLU A 565 -19.33 -5.20 35.81
N LYS A 566 -18.47 -4.18 35.74
CA LYS A 566 -18.84 -2.83 35.27
C LYS A 566 -18.95 -2.76 33.73
N GLY A 567 -18.69 -3.86 33.02
CA GLY A 567 -18.68 -3.90 31.57
C GLY A 567 -17.42 -3.28 30.96
N GLY A 568 -17.43 -3.02 29.66
CA GLY A 568 -16.29 -2.52 28.90
C GLY A 568 -16.03 -3.33 27.64
N LEU A 569 -14.77 -3.53 27.30
CA LEU A 569 -14.36 -4.38 26.19
C LEU A 569 -14.17 -5.82 26.64
N PHE A 570 -14.60 -6.75 25.80
CA PHE A 570 -14.31 -8.17 25.94
C PHE A 570 -12.84 -8.44 25.61
N LYS A 571 -12.18 -9.31 26.39
CA LYS A 571 -10.75 -9.63 26.24
C LYS A 571 -10.51 -10.59 25.06
N LEU A 572 -10.64 -10.10 23.84
CA LEU A 572 -10.35 -10.90 22.64
C LEU A 572 -8.88 -11.31 22.52
N ASN A 573 -7.98 -10.66 23.25
CA ASN A 573 -6.57 -11.06 23.38
C ASN A 573 -6.40 -12.34 24.21
N ASP A 574 -7.32 -12.65 25.12
CA ASP A 574 -7.31 -13.87 25.91
C ASP A 574 -7.85 -15.06 25.08
N PRO A 575 -7.04 -16.11 24.85
CA PRO A 575 -7.46 -17.28 24.08
C PRO A 575 -8.65 -18.04 24.67
N GLU A 576 -8.79 -18.07 26.00
CA GLU A 576 -9.89 -18.75 26.68
C GLU A 576 -11.19 -17.97 26.48
N ALA A 577 -11.17 -16.66 26.79
CA ALA A 577 -12.31 -15.77 26.59
C ALA A 577 -12.78 -15.80 25.13
N ARG A 578 -11.84 -15.68 24.17
CA ARG A 578 -12.15 -15.72 22.73
C ARG A 578 -12.81 -17.03 22.30
N ARG A 579 -12.33 -18.17 22.80
CA ARG A 579 -12.92 -19.49 22.50
C ARG A 579 -14.33 -19.58 23.07
N TRP A 580 -14.52 -19.20 24.33
CA TRP A 580 -15.82 -19.21 24.99
C TRP A 580 -16.85 -18.36 24.23
N LEU A 581 -16.48 -17.14 23.83
CA LEU A 581 -17.37 -16.27 23.07
C LEU A 581 -17.73 -16.85 21.71
N THR A 582 -16.75 -17.47 21.03
CA THR A 582 -16.99 -18.15 19.75
C THR A 582 -18.01 -19.28 19.90
N GLU A 583 -17.88 -20.10 20.95
CA GLU A 583 -18.81 -21.20 21.25
C GLU A 583 -20.20 -20.71 21.63
N LEU A 584 -20.29 -19.60 22.38
CA LEU A 584 -21.56 -18.96 22.73
C LEU A 584 -22.30 -18.51 21.47
N LEU A 585 -21.63 -17.78 20.59
CA LEU A 585 -22.22 -17.22 19.38
C LEU A 585 -22.57 -18.29 18.34
N SER A 586 -21.74 -19.33 18.21
CA SER A 586 -21.99 -20.44 17.28
C SER A 586 -23.23 -21.28 17.61
N LYS A 587 -23.75 -21.17 18.84
CA LYS A 587 -25.00 -21.83 19.27
C LYS A 587 -26.25 -21.03 18.96
N ARG A 588 -26.12 -19.81 18.44
CA ARG A 588 -27.22 -18.90 18.10
C ARG A 588 -27.52 -18.99 16.61
#